data_AF-A0A3B9GAD4-F1
#
_entry.id   AF-A0A3B9GAD4-F1
#
_cell.length_a   1.000
_cell.length_b   1.000
_cell.length_c   1.000
_cell.angle_alpha   90.00
_cell.angle_beta   90.00
_cell.angle_gamma   90.00
#
_symmetry.space_group_name_H-M   'P 1'
#
loop_
_entity.id
_entity.type
_entity.pdbx_description
1 polymer ?
#
loop_
_entity_poly.entity_id
_entity_poly.type
_entity_poly.pdbx_seq_one_letter_code
_entity_poly.pdbx_strand_id
1 'polypeptide(L)'
;RGEVAIQLNSGDYYYSQCIYQFAHELAHVRADFQPISHQNKWLEETLCETASLFVLRKLSKEWGKNAPNDALKNYRKHLATYATKVMKSRETLTTETSPVFYQKHKKTLRKSATEREINGAFANLLLPLFEKEPIHWKILPKFPRIKGSTLAGHFAAWREDTSENHHDFLNRFEALFLKK
;
A
#
# COMPACT_ATOMS: atom_id res chain seq x y z
N ARG A 1 14.34 -23.18 -8.34
CA ARG A 1 12.96 -22.61 -8.33
C ARG A 1 12.65 -22.29 -6.88
N GLY A 2 12.41 -21.03 -6.54
CA GLY A 2 11.94 -20.66 -5.21
C GLY A 2 10.43 -20.73 -5.17
N GLU A 3 9.88 -21.33 -4.12
CA GLU A 3 8.45 -21.26 -3.82
C GLU A 3 8.21 -20.08 -2.87
N VAL A 4 7.11 -19.35 -3.07
CA VAL A 4 6.68 -18.27 -2.19
C VAL A 4 5.43 -18.74 -1.45
N ALA A 5 5.51 -18.81 -0.13
CA ALA A 5 4.38 -19.13 0.73
C ALA A 5 3.79 -17.85 1.34
N ILE A 6 2.47 -17.68 1.25
CA ILE A 6 1.74 -16.58 1.88
C ILE A 6 1.00 -17.14 3.11
N GLN A 7 1.30 -16.59 4.28
CA GLN A 7 0.65 -16.96 5.55
C GLN A 7 -0.26 -15.82 6.02
N LEU A 8 -1.47 -16.15 6.45
CA LEU A 8 -2.47 -15.18 6.88
C LEU A 8 -2.76 -15.38 8.37
N ASN A 9 -2.88 -14.28 9.11
CA ASN A 9 -3.32 -14.26 10.51
C ASN A 9 -4.74 -13.70 10.60
N SER A 10 -5.71 -14.44 10.06
CA SER A 10 -7.12 -14.07 10.05
C SER A 10 -7.89 -14.81 11.13
N GLY A 11 -8.87 -14.15 11.75
CA GLY A 11 -9.84 -14.87 12.58
C GLY A 11 -10.69 -15.84 11.75
N ASP A 12 -11.32 -16.80 12.41
CA ASP A 12 -12.12 -17.84 11.75
C ASP A 12 -13.17 -17.23 10.79
N TYR A 13 -12.97 -17.50 9.49
CA TYR A 13 -13.92 -17.24 8.38
C TYR A 13 -14.34 -15.80 8.07
N TYR A 14 -13.62 -14.77 8.55
CA TYR A 14 -13.92 -13.40 8.12
C TYR A 14 -13.24 -13.06 6.79
N TYR A 15 -13.90 -13.40 5.67
CA TYR A 15 -13.36 -13.23 4.31
C TYR A 15 -12.80 -11.83 4.01
N SER A 16 -13.39 -10.76 4.57
CA SER A 16 -12.83 -9.41 4.41
C SER A 16 -11.40 -9.31 4.97
N GLN A 17 -11.11 -9.92 6.12
CA GLN A 17 -9.76 -9.95 6.69
C GLN A 17 -8.83 -10.87 5.89
N CYS A 18 -9.31 -12.01 5.41
CA CYS A 18 -8.52 -12.89 4.56
C CYS A 18 -8.09 -12.19 3.27
N ILE A 19 -9.03 -11.54 2.57
CA ILE A 19 -8.77 -10.79 1.33
C ILE A 19 -7.81 -9.63 1.61
N TYR A 20 -8.01 -8.92 2.72
CA TYR A 20 -7.14 -7.83 3.14
C TYR A 20 -5.70 -8.31 3.30
N GLN A 21 -5.47 -9.34 4.13
CA GLN A 21 -4.12 -9.83 4.42
C GLN A 21 -3.48 -10.48 3.20
N PHE A 22 -4.27 -11.22 2.41
CA PHE A 22 -3.75 -11.80 1.18
C PHE A 22 -3.29 -10.73 0.19
N ALA A 23 -4.04 -9.63 0.06
CA ALA A 23 -3.65 -8.51 -0.78
C ALA A 23 -2.38 -7.81 -0.25
N HIS A 24 -2.22 -7.69 1.07
CA HIS A 24 -1.00 -7.19 1.72
C HIS A 24 0.22 -8.03 1.32
N GLU A 25 0.17 -9.33 1.58
CA GLU A 25 1.29 -10.24 1.28
C GLU A 25 1.55 -10.35 -0.22
N LEU A 26 0.49 -10.38 -1.05
CA LEU A 26 0.65 -10.38 -2.49
C LEU A 26 1.38 -9.11 -2.99
N ALA A 27 1.16 -7.96 -2.36
CA ALA A 27 1.90 -6.74 -2.70
C ALA A 27 3.39 -6.87 -2.36
N HIS A 28 3.77 -7.49 -1.24
CA HIS A 28 5.16 -7.86 -0.96
C HIS A 28 5.74 -8.79 -2.04
N VAL A 29 4.99 -9.82 -2.45
CA VAL A 29 5.42 -10.71 -3.55
C VAL A 29 5.65 -9.93 -4.85
N ARG A 30 4.73 -9.01 -5.19
CA ARG A 30 4.87 -8.15 -6.37
C ARG A 30 6.02 -7.15 -6.25
N ALA A 31 6.42 -6.79 -5.04
CA ALA A 31 7.56 -5.94 -4.78
C ALA A 31 8.91 -6.67 -4.84
N ASP A 32 8.93 -7.96 -5.22
CA ASP A 32 10.10 -8.83 -5.13
C ASP A 32 10.71 -8.78 -3.72
N PHE A 33 9.90 -9.05 -2.69
CA PHE A 33 10.34 -8.98 -1.30
C PHE A 33 11.68 -9.68 -1.07
N GLN A 34 12.57 -9.01 -0.35
CA GLN A 34 13.88 -9.57 0.03
C GLN A 34 14.10 -9.34 1.53
N PRO A 35 14.81 -10.25 2.23
CA PRO A 35 15.12 -10.14 3.65
C PRO A 35 16.22 -9.09 3.91
N ILE A 36 16.19 -7.95 3.22
CA ILE A 36 17.15 -6.87 3.32
C ILE A 36 16.56 -5.77 4.21
N SER A 37 17.27 -5.41 5.27
CA SER A 37 16.89 -4.27 6.10
C SER A 37 17.35 -2.96 5.46
N HIS A 38 16.43 -1.99 5.34
CA HIS A 38 16.69 -0.63 4.89
C HIS A 38 15.71 0.36 5.53
N GLN A 39 16.12 1.62 5.66
CA GLN A 39 15.41 2.64 6.42
C GLN A 39 14.10 3.11 5.75
N ASN A 40 13.89 2.79 4.49
CA ASN A 40 12.65 3.14 3.76
C ASN A 40 11.68 1.95 3.63
N LYS A 41 11.90 0.85 4.37
CA LYS A 41 11.02 -0.35 4.32
C LYS A 41 9.57 -0.04 4.71
N TRP A 42 9.34 0.95 5.57
CA TRP A 42 7.98 1.41 5.92
C TRP A 42 7.14 1.84 4.70
N LEU A 43 7.78 2.30 3.62
CA LEU A 43 7.09 2.67 2.38
C LEU A 43 6.53 1.44 1.65
N GLU A 44 7.22 0.30 1.72
CA GLU A 44 6.73 -0.99 1.22
C GLU A 44 5.48 -1.42 1.98
N GLU A 45 5.53 -1.37 3.31
CA GLU A 45 4.38 -1.70 4.18
C GLU A 45 3.20 -0.76 3.94
N THR A 46 3.47 0.53 3.69
CA THR A 46 2.45 1.51 3.32
C THR A 46 1.76 1.13 2.00
N LEU A 47 2.53 0.72 0.99
CA LEU A 47 1.98 0.26 -0.30
C LEU A 47 1.18 -1.04 -0.16
N CYS A 48 1.61 -1.94 0.71
CA CYS A 48 0.90 -3.19 0.99
C CYS A 48 -0.44 -2.94 1.73
N GLU A 49 -0.47 -1.99 2.67
CA GLU A 49 -1.70 -1.52 3.31
C GLU A 49 -2.63 -0.84 2.28
N THR A 50 -2.07 -0.03 1.35
CA THR A 50 -2.83 0.55 0.24
C THR A 50 -3.42 -0.52 -0.69
N ALA A 51 -2.65 -1.57 -1.01
CA ALA A 51 -3.09 -2.66 -1.88
C ALA A 51 -4.27 -3.42 -1.24
N SER A 52 -4.20 -3.63 0.08
CA SER A 52 -5.27 -4.25 0.86
C SER A 52 -6.59 -3.47 0.73
N LEU A 53 -6.55 -2.16 0.93
CA LEU A 53 -7.72 -1.28 0.79
C LEU A 53 -8.20 -1.20 -0.66
N PHE A 54 -7.29 -1.13 -1.63
CA PHE A 54 -7.59 -1.09 -3.05
C PHE A 54 -8.36 -2.35 -3.48
N VAL A 55 -7.87 -3.54 -3.13
CA VAL A 55 -8.51 -4.81 -3.49
C VAL A 55 -9.90 -4.92 -2.88
N LEU A 56 -10.07 -4.60 -1.60
CA LEU A 56 -11.39 -4.64 -0.96
C LEU A 56 -12.41 -3.71 -1.63
N ARG A 57 -12.02 -2.47 -1.91
CA ARG A 57 -12.90 -1.49 -2.56
C ARG A 57 -13.20 -1.87 -4.00
N LYS A 58 -12.21 -2.40 -4.72
CA LYS A 58 -12.38 -2.88 -6.10
C LYS A 58 -13.36 -4.06 -6.16
N LEU A 59 -13.13 -5.10 -5.36
CA LEU A 59 -14.03 -6.27 -5.30
C LEU A 59 -15.42 -5.89 -4.81
N SER A 60 -15.53 -4.98 -3.84
CA SER A 60 -16.83 -4.46 -3.36
C SER A 60 -17.68 -3.86 -4.49
N LYS A 61 -17.04 -3.21 -5.47
CA LYS A 61 -17.70 -2.60 -6.64
C LYS A 61 -17.96 -3.66 -7.72
N GLU A 62 -16.93 -4.41 -8.11
CA GLU A 62 -16.97 -5.35 -9.24
C GLU A 62 -17.91 -6.53 -8.99
N TRP A 63 -17.95 -7.06 -7.76
CA TRP A 63 -18.86 -8.16 -7.41
C TRP A 63 -20.34 -7.77 -7.44
N GLY A 64 -20.68 -6.48 -7.60
CA GLY A 64 -22.06 -6.10 -7.93
C GLY A 64 -22.53 -6.65 -9.28
N LYS A 65 -21.60 -6.82 -10.23
CA LYS A 65 -21.87 -7.25 -11.61
C LYS A 65 -21.26 -8.61 -11.95
N ASN A 66 -20.03 -8.85 -11.48
CA ASN A 66 -19.17 -9.96 -11.92
C ASN A 66 -18.66 -10.78 -10.73
N ALA A 67 -19.53 -11.11 -9.77
CA ALA A 67 -19.14 -12.02 -8.70
C ALA A 67 -19.05 -13.46 -9.21
N PRO A 68 -18.16 -14.30 -8.65
CA PRO A 68 -18.10 -15.73 -9.01
C PRO A 68 -19.38 -16.51 -8.67
N ASN A 69 -20.12 -16.07 -7.66
CA ASN A 69 -21.42 -16.62 -7.25
C ASN A 69 -22.22 -15.59 -6.44
N ASP A 70 -23.49 -15.90 -6.15
CA ASP A 70 -24.39 -14.99 -5.44
C ASP A 70 -23.98 -14.76 -3.98
N ALA A 71 -23.34 -15.74 -3.32
CA ALA A 71 -22.86 -15.55 -1.96
C ALA A 71 -21.80 -14.43 -1.89
N LEU A 72 -20.84 -14.42 -2.81
CA LEU A 72 -19.81 -13.37 -2.90
C LEU A 72 -20.40 -12.03 -3.38
N LYS A 73 -21.38 -12.06 -4.29
CA LYS A 73 -22.14 -10.85 -4.69
C LYS A 73 -22.79 -10.18 -3.49
N ASN A 74 -23.40 -10.96 -2.60
CA ASN A 74 -24.01 -10.46 -1.37
C ASN A 74 -22.94 -10.02 -0.36
N TYR A 75 -21.82 -10.74 -0.28
CA TYR A 75 -20.71 -10.44 0.63
C TYR A 75 -20.01 -9.09 0.32
N ARG A 76 -20.09 -8.59 -0.91
CA ARG A 76 -19.43 -7.33 -1.34
C ARG A 76 -19.67 -6.14 -0.40
N LYS A 77 -20.85 -6.07 0.25
CA LYS A 77 -21.18 -5.01 1.22
C LYS A 77 -20.29 -5.09 2.47
N HIS A 78 -19.96 -6.30 2.93
CA HIS A 78 -19.05 -6.51 4.05
C HIS A 78 -17.61 -6.11 3.72
N LEU A 79 -17.16 -6.27 2.47
CA LEU A 79 -15.88 -5.73 2.02
C LEU A 79 -15.84 -4.20 2.13
N ALA A 80 -16.90 -3.53 1.67
CA ALA A 80 -17.04 -2.07 1.75
C ALA A 80 -17.01 -1.58 3.20
N THR A 81 -17.79 -2.22 4.07
CA THR A 81 -17.86 -1.91 5.50
C THR A 81 -16.52 -2.11 6.18
N TYR A 82 -15.81 -3.20 5.88
CA TYR A 82 -14.51 -3.48 6.46
C TYR A 82 -13.45 -2.48 6.01
N ALA A 83 -13.35 -2.19 4.71
CA ALA A 83 -12.44 -1.17 4.19
C ALA A 83 -12.72 0.20 4.84
N THR A 84 -14.00 0.58 4.96
CA THR A 84 -14.41 1.83 5.62
C THR A 84 -14.01 1.86 7.08
N LYS A 85 -14.18 0.75 7.81
CA LYS A 85 -13.78 0.63 9.22
C LYS A 85 -12.27 0.83 9.39
N VAL A 86 -11.45 0.17 8.55
CA VAL A 86 -9.99 0.33 8.57
C VAL A 86 -9.60 1.76 8.23
N MET A 87 -10.17 2.35 7.18
CA MET A 87 -9.85 3.72 6.79
C MET A 87 -10.17 4.72 7.91
N LYS A 88 -11.32 4.56 8.58
CA LYS A 88 -11.77 5.43 9.69
C LYS A 88 -10.95 5.28 10.97
N SER A 89 -10.18 4.21 11.11
CA SER A 89 -9.32 4.00 12.28
C SER A 89 -7.95 4.69 12.15
N ARG A 90 -7.70 5.45 11.08
CA ARG A 90 -6.42 6.11 10.81
C ARG A 90 -6.56 7.63 10.81
N GLU A 91 -5.44 8.30 11.07
CA GLU A 91 -5.32 9.75 10.88
C GLU A 91 -5.68 10.12 9.43
N THR A 92 -6.45 11.19 9.26
CA THR A 92 -6.79 11.72 7.94
C THR A 92 -5.72 12.70 7.49
N LEU A 93 -5.06 12.39 6.37
CA LEU A 93 -4.05 13.25 5.76
C LEU A 93 -4.57 13.88 4.46
N THR A 94 -4.02 15.04 4.13
CA THR A 94 -4.17 15.68 2.81
C THR A 94 -2.79 15.85 2.18
N THR A 95 -2.75 16.27 0.92
CA THR A 95 -1.50 16.64 0.22
C THR A 95 -0.73 17.75 0.94
N GLU A 96 -1.43 18.63 1.67
CA GLU A 96 -0.85 19.76 2.39
C GLU A 96 -0.29 19.34 3.76
N THR A 97 -1.00 18.45 4.48
CA THR A 97 -0.62 18.03 5.84
C THR A 97 0.37 16.88 5.87
N SER A 98 0.37 16.03 4.83
CA SER A 98 1.20 14.81 4.77
C SER A 98 2.71 15.04 4.89
N PRO A 99 3.32 16.10 4.32
CA PRO A 99 4.76 16.33 4.51
C PRO A 99 5.10 16.68 5.96
N VAL A 100 4.26 17.47 6.63
CA VAL A 100 4.46 17.82 8.06
C VAL A 100 4.30 16.59 8.93
N PHE A 101 3.30 15.76 8.64
CA PHE A 101 3.08 14.49 9.31
C PHE A 101 4.28 13.55 9.11
N TYR A 102 4.82 13.44 7.89
CA TYR A 102 6.04 12.69 7.62
C TYR A 102 7.22 13.23 8.44
N GLN A 103 7.46 14.55 8.48
CA GLN A 103 8.57 15.11 9.25
C GLN A 103 8.47 14.80 10.75
N LYS A 104 7.25 14.80 11.31
CA LYS A 104 6.98 14.41 12.70
C LYS A 104 7.30 12.94 12.95
N HIS A 105 6.97 12.05 12.03
CA HIS A 105 7.05 10.60 12.22
C HIS A 105 8.28 9.93 11.56
N LYS A 106 9.10 10.66 10.81
CA LYS A 106 10.22 10.10 10.00
C LYS A 106 11.19 9.25 10.79
N LYS A 107 11.51 9.64 12.04
CA LYS A 107 12.46 8.89 12.88
C LYS A 107 11.87 7.52 13.26
N THR A 108 10.58 7.49 13.58
CA THR A 108 9.84 6.26 13.92
C THR A 108 9.75 5.35 12.70
N LEU A 109 9.26 5.87 11.57
CA LEU A 109 9.13 5.11 10.31
C LEU A 109 10.46 4.53 9.82
N ARG A 110 11.56 5.28 9.95
CA ARG A 110 12.89 4.82 9.53
C ARG A 110 13.51 3.79 10.49
N LYS A 111 13.00 3.68 11.71
CA LYS A 111 13.43 2.69 12.71
C LYS A 111 12.56 1.43 12.66
N SER A 112 11.27 1.58 12.39
CA SER A 112 10.27 0.53 12.44
C SER A 112 9.38 0.60 11.20
N ALA A 113 9.39 -0.46 10.41
CA ALA A 113 8.57 -0.54 9.19
C ALA A 113 7.10 -0.84 9.49
N THR A 114 6.80 -1.43 10.64
CA THR A 114 5.50 -2.03 10.98
C THR A 114 4.58 -1.09 11.77
N GLU A 115 4.79 0.23 11.66
CA GLU A 115 4.01 1.25 12.36
C GLU A 115 2.63 1.42 11.70
N ARG A 116 1.71 0.51 12.02
CA ARG A 116 0.43 0.35 11.31
C ARG A 116 -0.42 1.61 11.25
N GLU A 117 -0.47 2.39 12.33
CA GLU A 117 -1.27 3.63 12.36
C GLU A 117 -0.70 4.71 11.43
N ILE A 118 0.63 4.85 11.41
CA ILE A 118 1.33 5.85 10.59
C ILE A 118 1.29 5.42 9.11
N ASN A 119 1.60 4.17 8.82
CA ASN A 119 1.52 3.60 7.48
C ASN A 119 0.08 3.68 6.93
N GLY A 120 -0.91 3.36 7.77
CA GLY A 120 -2.32 3.42 7.41
C GLY A 120 -2.81 4.81 7.03
N ALA A 121 -2.32 5.86 7.72
CA ALA A 121 -2.63 7.24 7.37
C ALA A 121 -2.14 7.60 5.95
N PHE A 122 -0.90 7.22 5.61
CA PHE A 122 -0.39 7.38 4.24
C PHE A 122 -1.10 6.46 3.24
N ALA A 123 -1.46 5.24 3.64
CA ALA A 123 -2.15 4.30 2.78
C ALA A 123 -3.51 4.84 2.32
N ASN A 124 -4.26 5.49 3.23
CA ASN A 124 -5.50 6.19 2.92
C ASN A 124 -5.30 7.32 1.90
N LEU A 125 -4.20 8.08 2.03
CA LEU A 125 -3.87 9.19 1.13
C LEU A 125 -3.47 8.69 -0.27
N LEU A 126 -2.78 7.55 -0.36
CA LEU A 126 -2.35 6.94 -1.63
C LEU A 126 -3.47 6.21 -2.36
N LEU A 127 -4.41 5.64 -1.62
CA LEU A 127 -5.53 4.87 -2.16
C LEU A 127 -6.25 5.55 -3.34
N PRO A 128 -6.70 6.82 -3.27
CA PRO A 128 -7.36 7.47 -4.40
C PRO A 128 -6.45 7.61 -5.64
N LEU A 129 -5.12 7.75 -5.46
CA LEU A 129 -4.19 7.84 -6.59
C LEU A 129 -4.12 6.49 -7.34
N PHE A 130 -4.00 5.38 -6.61
CA PHE A 130 -3.99 4.03 -7.21
C PHE A 130 -5.37 3.60 -7.73
N GLU A 131 -6.48 4.05 -7.13
CA GLU A 131 -7.82 3.82 -7.68
C GLU A 131 -8.03 4.55 -9.00
N LYS A 132 -7.51 5.78 -9.14
CA LYS A 132 -7.62 6.59 -10.35
C LYS A 132 -6.72 6.06 -11.48
N GLU A 133 -5.50 5.65 -11.14
CA GLU A 133 -4.48 5.25 -12.12
C GLU A 133 -3.87 3.87 -11.75
N PRO A 134 -4.64 2.75 -11.80
CA PRO A 134 -4.17 1.44 -11.34
C PRO A 134 -2.95 0.89 -12.09
N ILE A 135 -2.64 1.45 -13.26
CA ILE A 135 -1.45 1.10 -14.05
C ILE A 135 -0.16 1.30 -13.25
N HIS A 136 -0.15 2.20 -12.27
CA HIS A 136 1.02 2.47 -11.44
C HIS A 136 1.32 1.37 -10.42
N TRP A 137 0.47 0.36 -10.21
CA TRP A 137 0.88 -0.82 -9.44
C TRP A 137 2.10 -1.55 -10.05
N LYS A 138 2.40 -1.29 -11.34
CA LYS A 138 3.60 -1.80 -12.03
C LYS A 138 4.93 -1.23 -11.52
N ILE A 139 4.92 -0.27 -10.59
CA ILE A 139 6.15 0.23 -9.94
C ILE A 139 6.67 -0.72 -8.85
N LEU A 140 5.82 -1.60 -8.30
CA LEU A 140 6.18 -2.48 -7.18
C LEU A 140 7.42 -3.35 -7.47
N PRO A 141 7.53 -4.04 -8.62
CA PRO A 141 8.70 -4.89 -8.91
C PRO A 141 10.04 -4.15 -8.96
N LYS A 142 9.99 -2.82 -8.98
CA LYS A 142 11.17 -1.93 -9.03
C LYS A 142 11.41 -1.21 -7.71
N PHE A 143 10.78 -1.64 -6.63
CA PHE A 143 10.90 -1.01 -5.32
C PHE A 143 12.35 -1.07 -4.79
N PRO A 144 13.04 0.07 -4.57
CA PRO A 144 14.46 0.07 -4.20
C PRO A 144 14.73 -0.35 -2.75
N ARG A 145 15.73 -1.21 -2.54
CA ARG A 145 16.14 -1.69 -1.20
C ARG A 145 17.53 -1.20 -0.79
N ILE A 146 17.70 0.13 -0.78
CA ILE A 146 19.00 0.77 -0.59
C ILE A 146 19.22 1.12 0.88
N LYS A 147 20.14 0.41 1.55
CA LYS A 147 20.54 0.69 2.93
C LYS A 147 21.20 2.06 3.04
N GLY A 148 20.83 2.84 4.05
CA GLY A 148 21.35 4.19 4.32
C GLY A 148 20.71 5.30 3.47
N SER A 149 19.91 4.96 2.45
CA SER A 149 19.29 5.95 1.57
C SER A 149 18.40 6.94 2.33
N THR A 150 18.42 8.20 1.88
CA THR A 150 17.39 9.19 2.21
C THR A 150 16.09 8.81 1.50
N LEU A 151 14.96 9.41 1.87
CA LEU A 151 13.71 9.18 1.13
C LEU A 151 13.81 9.70 -0.31
N ALA A 152 14.42 10.87 -0.51
CA ALA A 152 14.67 11.44 -1.84
C ALA A 152 15.57 10.53 -2.70
N GLY A 153 16.64 10.00 -2.10
CA GLY A 153 17.53 9.05 -2.79
C GLY A 153 16.82 7.75 -3.16
N HIS A 154 15.89 7.27 -2.33
CA HIS A 154 15.06 6.11 -2.66
C HIS A 154 14.13 6.39 -3.85
N PHE A 155 13.42 7.54 -3.88
CA PHE A 155 12.58 7.88 -5.04
C PHE A 155 13.39 8.15 -6.31
N ALA A 156 14.59 8.70 -6.20
CA ALA A 156 15.50 8.87 -7.34
C ALA A 156 15.87 7.52 -7.97
N ALA A 157 16.34 6.57 -7.16
CA ALA A 157 16.62 5.21 -7.63
C ALA A 157 15.37 4.51 -8.17
N TRP A 158 14.21 4.74 -7.55
CA TRP A 158 12.97 4.13 -8.02
C TRP A 158 12.58 4.59 -9.43
N ARG A 159 12.76 5.89 -9.71
CA ARG A 159 12.55 6.43 -11.06
C ARG A 159 13.56 5.88 -12.05
N GLU A 160 14.83 5.77 -11.67
CA GLU A 160 15.89 5.21 -12.52
C GLU A 160 15.56 3.78 -12.98
N ASP A 161 15.04 2.95 -12.09
CA ASP A 161 14.71 1.54 -12.37
C ASP A 161 13.31 1.32 -12.97
N THR A 162 12.51 2.37 -13.09
CA THR A 162 11.12 2.31 -13.57
C THR A 162 10.97 3.06 -14.90
N SER A 163 10.13 2.54 -15.81
CA SER A 163 9.81 3.20 -17.07
C SER A 163 9.23 4.62 -16.89
N GLU A 164 9.57 5.51 -17.82
CA GLU A 164 9.26 6.96 -17.77
C GLU A 164 7.76 7.27 -17.63
N ASN A 165 6.89 6.42 -18.19
CA ASN A 165 5.43 6.54 -18.07
C ASN A 165 4.91 6.48 -16.61
N HIS A 166 5.76 6.14 -15.64
CA HIS A 166 5.43 6.16 -14.21
C HIS A 166 6.10 7.30 -13.43
N HIS A 167 6.98 8.10 -14.04
CA HIS A 167 7.78 9.10 -13.33
C HIS A 167 6.94 10.23 -12.75
N ASP A 168 5.94 10.73 -13.49
CA ASP A 168 5.02 11.75 -12.97
C ASP A 168 4.22 11.28 -11.76
N PHE A 169 3.87 9.99 -11.73
CA PHE A 169 3.25 9.39 -10.55
C PHE A 169 4.23 9.32 -9.38
N LEU A 170 5.46 8.86 -9.59
CA LEU A 170 6.49 8.80 -8.55
C LEU A 170 6.84 10.20 -8.01
N ASN A 171 6.83 11.24 -8.86
CA ASN A 171 7.03 12.63 -8.47
C ASN A 171 5.89 13.15 -7.58
N ARG A 172 4.63 12.86 -7.94
CA ARG A 172 3.47 13.18 -7.10
C ARG A 172 3.49 12.41 -5.78
N PHE A 173 3.90 11.14 -5.81
CA PHE A 173 4.03 10.29 -4.64
C PHE A 173 5.11 10.82 -3.68
N GLU A 174 6.30 11.16 -4.19
CA GLU A 174 7.37 11.75 -3.40
C GLU A 174 6.95 13.06 -2.72
N ALA A 175 6.19 13.90 -3.44
CA ALA A 175 5.71 15.20 -2.93
C ALA A 175 4.76 15.07 -1.72
N LEU A 176 4.16 13.89 -1.48
CA LEU A 176 3.36 13.65 -0.27
C LEU A 176 4.20 13.63 1.01
N PHE A 177 5.52 13.44 0.90
CA PHE A 177 6.42 13.33 2.05
C PHE A 177 7.42 14.47 2.12
N LEU A 178 7.93 14.87 0.96
CA LEU A 178 8.96 15.88 0.84
C LEU A 178 8.33 17.13 0.21
N LYS A 179 8.18 18.20 1.01
CA LYS A 179 7.94 19.52 0.43
C LYS A 179 9.12 19.83 -0.48
N LYS A 180 8.83 20.08 -1.76
CA LYS A 180 9.79 20.72 -2.67
C LYS A 180 10.03 22.15 -2.22
#